data_AF-A0A7G6T6H3-F1
#
_entry.id   AF-A0A7G6T6H3-F1
#
_cell.length_a   1.000
_cell.length_b   1.000
_cell.length_c   1.000
_cell.angle_alpha   90.00
_cell.angle_beta   90.00
_cell.angle_gamma   90.00
#
_symmetry.space_group_name_H-M   'P 1'
#
loop_
_entity.id
_entity.type
_entity.pdbx_description
1 polymer ?
#
loop_
_entity_poly.entity_id
_entity_poly.type
_entity_poly.pdbx_seq_one_letter_code
_entity_poly.pdbx_strand_id
1 'polypeptide(L)'
;MATNALVQTRIDSNIRDRAASVLEGMGLTVSDVVRILLTRTANEGALPLELISNSEAHDAWFRAKVMQALEDTRTDVTAEDVETHFASRRAAALRKAGTTQS
;
A
#
# COMPACT_ATOMS: atom_id res chain seq x y z
N MET A 1 15.47 -28.91 15.78
CA MET A 1 15.73 -29.01 14.33
C MET A 1 15.13 -27.76 13.69
N ALA A 2 15.95 -26.83 13.20
CA ALA A 2 15.42 -25.65 12.51
C ALA A 2 14.90 -26.09 11.12
N THR A 3 13.58 -26.24 10.99
CA THR A 3 12.91 -26.56 9.73
C THR A 3 12.84 -25.31 8.86
N ASN A 4 13.88 -25.05 8.07
CA ASN A 4 13.81 -24.03 7.02
C ASN A 4 13.04 -24.60 5.82
N ALA A 5 11.88 -24.03 5.52
CA ALA A 5 11.11 -24.35 4.32
C ALA A 5 11.62 -23.52 3.13
N LEU A 6 11.72 -24.14 1.95
CA LEU A 6 12.14 -23.47 0.73
C LEU A 6 10.93 -22.85 0.03
N VAL A 7 11.07 -21.62 -0.44
CA VAL A 7 10.08 -20.94 -1.28
C VAL A 7 10.65 -20.84 -2.70
N GLN A 8 9.95 -21.43 -3.67
CA GLN A 8 10.30 -21.37 -5.08
C GLN A 8 9.14 -20.73 -5.87
N THR A 9 9.46 -19.77 -6.72
CA THR A 9 8.50 -19.11 -7.61
C THR A 9 9.11 -18.92 -8.99
N ARG A 10 8.27 -18.92 -10.03
CA ARG A 10 8.71 -18.66 -11.41
C ARG A 10 8.79 -17.16 -11.63
N ILE A 11 9.91 -16.73 -12.20
CA ILE A 11 10.15 -15.34 -12.57
C ILE A 11 11.04 -15.33 -13.81
N ASP A 12 10.85 -14.31 -14.66
CA ASP A 12 11.77 -14.05 -15.75
C ASP A 12 13.19 -13.77 -15.21
N SER A 13 14.21 -14.33 -15.85
CA SER A 13 15.59 -14.23 -15.36
C SER A 13 16.13 -12.80 -15.42
N ASN A 14 15.77 -12.02 -16.44
CA ASN A 14 16.19 -10.62 -16.55
C ASN A 14 15.57 -9.80 -15.41
N ILE A 15 14.29 -10.02 -15.10
CA ILE A 15 13.64 -9.37 -13.97
C ILE A 15 14.30 -9.75 -12.63
N ARG A 16 14.61 -11.03 -12.42
CA ARG A 16 15.31 -11.49 -11.21
C ARG A 16 16.66 -10.80 -11.04
N ASP A 17 17.46 -10.75 -12.10
CA ASP A 17 18.82 -10.22 -12.03
C ASP A 17 18.81 -8.70 -11.79
N ARG A 18 17.91 -7.97 -12.45
CA ARG A 18 17.68 -6.54 -12.18
C ARG A 18 17.22 -6.28 -10.75
N ALA A 19 16.28 -7.08 -10.25
CA ALA A 19 15.81 -6.95 -8.88
C ALA A 19 16.94 -7.23 -7.86
N ALA A 20 17.77 -8.24 -8.11
CA ALA A 20 18.93 -8.53 -7.27
C ALA A 20 19.90 -7.35 -7.21
N SER A 21 20.24 -6.73 -8.33
CA SER A 21 21.14 -5.56 -8.35
C SER A 21 20.58 -4.35 -7.59
N VAL A 22 19.27 -4.09 -7.70
CA VAL A 22 18.63 -2.99 -6.96
C VAL A 22 18.67 -3.25 -5.45
N LEU A 23 18.35 -4.47 -5.03
CA LEU A 23 18.33 -4.86 -3.62
C LEU A 23 19.74 -4.89 -3.02
N GLU A 24 20.75 -5.32 -3.77
CA GLU A 24 22.16 -5.23 -3.35
C GLU A 24 22.58 -3.78 -3.08
N GLY A 25 22.12 -2.82 -3.89
CA GLY A 25 22.32 -1.39 -3.64
C GLY A 25 21.72 -0.91 -2.32
N MET A 26 20.73 -1.63 -1.78
CA MET A 26 20.11 -1.39 -0.47
C MET A 26 20.71 -2.27 0.65
N GLY A 27 21.72 -3.10 0.34
CA GLY A 27 22.33 -4.04 1.30
C GLY A 27 21.47 -5.26 1.63
N LEU A 28 20.52 -5.62 0.76
CA LEU A 28 19.58 -6.74 0.95
C LEU A 28 19.72 -7.77 -0.16
N THR A 29 19.54 -9.05 0.15
CA THR A 29 19.39 -10.08 -0.86
C THR A 29 17.91 -10.31 -1.19
N VAL A 30 17.62 -10.92 -2.35
CA VAL A 30 16.27 -11.37 -2.72
C VAL A 30 15.66 -12.25 -1.63
N SER A 31 16.48 -13.14 -1.04
CA SER A 31 16.06 -14.03 0.04
C SER A 31 15.67 -13.29 1.31
N ASP A 32 16.35 -12.19 1.64
CA ASP A 32 16.03 -11.38 2.83
C ASP A 32 14.68 -10.69 2.66
N VAL A 33 14.45 -10.09 1.50
CA VAL A 33 13.17 -9.43 1.19
C VAL A 33 12.01 -10.43 1.20
N VAL A 34 12.18 -11.60 0.57
CA VAL A 34 11.15 -12.65 0.57
C VAL A 34 10.88 -13.13 1.99
N ARG A 35 11.90 -13.28 2.83
CA ARG A 35 11.73 -13.66 4.23
C ARG A 35 10.96 -12.61 5.02
N ILE A 36 11.34 -11.33 4.90
CA ILE A 36 10.66 -10.20 5.57
C ILE A 36 9.19 -10.16 5.15
N LEU A 37 8.92 -10.23 3.84
CA LEU A 37 7.58 -10.21 3.27
C LEU A 37 6.72 -11.32 3.86
N LEU A 38 7.18 -12.57 3.78
CA LEU A 38 6.40 -13.72 4.23
C LEU A 38 6.23 -13.76 5.76
N THR A 39 7.26 -13.37 6.53
CA THR A 39 7.16 -13.27 7.98
C THR A 39 6.16 -12.20 8.41
N ARG A 40 6.19 -11.01 7.81
CA ARG A 40 5.22 -9.95 8.14
C ARG A 40 3.82 -10.34 7.73
N THR A 41 3.62 -10.90 6.55
CA THR A 41 2.30 -11.38 6.12
C THR A 41 1.75 -12.47 7.04
N ALA A 42 2.58 -13.40 7.50
CA ALA A 42 2.16 -14.44 8.44
C ALA A 42 1.76 -13.86 9.82
N ASN A 43 2.46 -12.83 10.31
CA ASN A 43 2.21 -12.24 11.63
C ASN A 43 1.11 -11.19 11.64
N GLU A 44 1.01 -10.38 10.58
CA GLU A 44 0.12 -9.22 10.49
C GLU A 44 -1.19 -9.54 9.74
N GLY A 45 -1.25 -10.66 9.02
CA GLY A 45 -2.44 -11.08 8.26
C GLY A 45 -2.72 -10.26 7.01
N ALA A 46 -1.79 -9.39 6.59
CA ALA A 46 -1.91 -8.55 5.41
C ALA A 46 -0.60 -8.47 4.62
N LEU A 47 -0.68 -8.15 3.33
CA LEU A 47 0.51 -7.87 2.52
C LEU A 47 1.07 -6.48 2.91
N PRO A 48 2.37 -6.37 3.25
CA PRO A 48 2.99 -5.10 3.59
C PRO A 48 3.15 -4.21 2.35
N LEU A 49 2.18 -3.32 2.11
CA LEU A 49 2.13 -2.37 0.99
C LEU A 49 3.30 -1.37 0.98
N GLU A 50 3.89 -1.11 2.16
CA GLU A 50 5.04 -0.21 2.33
C GLU A 50 6.31 -0.68 1.59
N LEU A 51 6.43 -1.98 1.28
CA LEU A 51 7.55 -2.53 0.50
C LEU A 51 7.35 -2.38 -1.02
N ILE A 52 6.15 -2.00 -1.46
CA ILE A 52 5.73 -2.00 -2.88
C ILE A 52 5.87 -0.60 -3.50
N SER A 53 5.89 0.43 -2.66
CA SER A 53 5.97 1.82 -3.13
C SER A 53 7.43 2.24 -3.21
N ASN A 54 7.92 2.42 -4.44
CA ASN A 54 9.17 3.13 -4.69
C ASN A 54 9.14 4.46 -3.92
N SER A 55 10.03 4.60 -2.92
CA SER A 55 10.04 5.72 -1.97
C SER A 55 9.98 7.07 -2.71
N GLU A 56 10.65 7.21 -3.85
CA GLU A 56 10.65 8.47 -4.60
C GLU A 56 9.27 8.84 -5.18
N ALA A 57 8.55 7.88 -5.77
CA ALA A 57 7.24 8.14 -6.36
C ALA A 57 6.19 8.41 -5.27
N HIS A 58 6.27 7.68 -4.15
CA HIS A 58 5.43 7.92 -2.99
C HIS A 58 5.74 9.28 -2.36
N ASP A 59 7.01 9.63 -2.20
CA ASP A 59 7.42 10.90 -1.60
C ASP A 59 7.06 12.09 -2.51
N ALA A 60 7.16 11.92 -3.84
CA ALA A 60 6.72 12.93 -4.79
C ALA A 60 5.20 13.14 -4.72
N TRP A 61 4.43 12.05 -4.68
CA TRP A 61 2.98 12.12 -4.49
C TRP A 61 2.62 12.75 -3.14
N PHE A 62 3.28 12.36 -2.07
CA PHE A 62 3.02 12.86 -0.72
C PHE A 62 3.32 14.35 -0.63
N ARG A 63 4.48 14.79 -1.13
CA ARG A 63 4.83 16.23 -1.21
C ARG A 63 3.82 17.02 -2.02
N ALA A 64 3.36 16.50 -3.16
CA ALA A 64 2.33 17.15 -3.96
C ALA A 64 1.00 17.27 -3.19
N LYS A 65 0.62 16.26 -2.41
CA LYS A 65 -0.60 16.30 -1.58
C LYS A 65 -0.49 17.26 -0.40
N VAL A 66 0.68 17.36 0.22
CA VAL A 66 0.94 18.35 1.27
C VAL A 66 0.87 19.77 0.71
N MET A 67 1.51 20.05 -0.43
CA MET A 67 1.44 21.36 -1.08
C MET A 67 0.00 21.71 -1.45
N GLN A 68 -0.75 20.76 -2.02
CA GLN A 68 -2.16 20.96 -2.35
C GLN A 68 -2.99 21.32 -1.10
N ALA A 69 -2.72 20.71 0.05
CA ALA A 69 -3.44 21.01 1.29
C ALA A 69 -3.06 22.38 1.87
N LEU A 70 -1.80 22.80 1.74
CA LEU A 70 -1.35 24.13 2.17
C LEU A 70 -1.91 25.26 1.29
N GLU A 71 -2.12 24.98 0.00
CA GLU A 71 -2.72 25.91 -0.96
C GLU A 71 -4.26 25.95 -0.90
N ASP A 72 -4.87 25.03 -0.17
CA ASP A 72 -6.32 24.94 -0.05
C ASP A 72 -6.87 26.07 0.82
N THR A 73 -7.58 27.02 0.20
CA THR A 73 -8.17 28.17 0.89
C THR A 73 -9.58 27.88 1.43
N ARG A 74 -10.05 26.64 1.36
CA ARG A 74 -11.37 26.28 1.90
C ARG A 74 -11.37 26.41 3.42
N THR A 75 -12.52 26.79 3.96
CA THR A 75 -12.72 26.87 5.40
C THR A 75 -12.58 25.49 6.03
N ASP A 76 -11.95 25.43 7.20
CA ASP A 76 -11.89 24.23 8.02
C ASP A 76 -13.29 23.67 8.27
N VAL A 77 -13.37 22.34 8.21
CA VAL A 77 -14.62 21.60 8.43
C VAL A 77 -14.53 20.93 9.79
N THR A 78 -15.60 21.02 10.59
CA THR A 78 -15.64 20.36 11.89
C THR A 78 -15.76 18.84 11.72
N ALA A 79 -15.30 18.09 12.73
CA ALA A 79 -15.44 16.63 12.72
C ALA A 79 -16.91 16.18 12.62
N GLU A 80 -17.84 16.94 13.22
CA GLU A 80 -19.28 16.65 13.19
C GLU A 80 -19.88 16.84 11.79
N ASP A 81 -19.50 17.91 11.10
CA ASP A 81 -19.91 18.17 9.71
C ASP A 81 -19.37 17.10 8.75
N VAL A 82 -18.12 16.69 8.95
CA VAL A 82 -17.48 15.60 8.19
C VAL A 82 -18.25 14.30 8.37
N GLU A 83 -18.55 13.90 9.62
CA GLU A 83 -19.26 12.66 9.89
C GLU A 83 -20.68 12.68 9.29
N THR A 84 -21.38 13.80 9.42
CA THR A 84 -22.71 13.98 8.83
C THR A 84 -22.68 13.85 7.31
N HIS A 85 -21.69 14.48 6.66
CA HIS A 85 -21.50 14.38 5.20
C HIS A 85 -21.23 12.95 4.75
N PHE A 86 -20.31 12.24 5.43
CA PHE A 86 -19.96 10.87 5.07
C PHE A 86 -21.08 9.87 5.39
N ALA A 87 -21.84 10.05 6.47
CA ALA A 87 -23.03 9.26 6.77
C ALA A 87 -24.07 9.35 5.65
N SER A 88 -24.34 10.55 5.15
CA SER A 88 -25.23 10.78 4.00
C SER A 88 -24.72 10.08 2.73
N ARG A 89 -23.41 10.18 2.43
CA ARG A 89 -22.80 9.50 1.27
C ARG A 89 -22.88 7.98 1.37
N ARG A 90 -22.63 7.40 2.55
CA ARG A 90 -22.75 5.94 2.79
C ARG A 90 -24.19 5.48 2.57
N ALA A 91 -25.18 6.19 3.13
CA ALA A 91 -26.59 5.87 2.94
C ALA A 91 -27.05 5.98 1.47
N ALA A 92 -26.53 6.95 0.72
CA ALA A 92 -26.81 7.06 -0.72
C ALA A 92 -26.17 5.92 -1.53
N ALA A 93 -24.92 5.54 -1.22
CA ALA A 93 -24.24 4.43 -1.88
C ALA A 93 -24.96 3.09 -1.65
N LEU A 94 -25.41 2.83 -0.42
CA LEU A 94 -26.18 1.63 -0.08
C LEU A 94 -27.52 1.55 -0.83
N ARG A 95 -28.23 2.68 -0.94
CA ARG A 95 -29.47 2.76 -1.75
C ARG A 95 -29.19 2.45 -3.21
N LYS A 96 -28.13 3.02 -3.79
CA LYS A 96 -27.74 2.77 -5.19
C LYS A 96 -27.38 1.31 -5.44
N ALA A 97 -26.64 0.69 -4.51
CA ALA A 97 -26.29 -0.73 -4.57
C ALA A 97 -27.55 -1.63 -4.50
N GLY A 98 -28.51 -1.29 -3.65
CA GLY A 98 -29.80 -2.01 -3.54
C GLY A 98 -30.68 -1.89 -4.79
N THR A 99 -30.70 -0.73 -5.47
CA THR A 99 -31.44 -0.55 -6.74
C THR A 99 -30.84 -1.25 -7.95
N THR A 100 -29.62 -1.81 -7.85
CA THR A 100 -28.97 -2.52 -8.96
C THR A 100 -29.34 -4.03 -8.98
N GLN A 101 -30.14 -4.50 -8.02
CA GLN A 101 -30.56 -5.90 -7.86
C GLN A 101 -32.05 -6.16 -8.17
N SER A 102 -32.75 -5.24 -8.86
CA SER A 102 -34.14 -5.44 -9.29
C SER A 102 -34.31 -5.19 -10.77
#